data_AF-A0A4V1J248-F1
#
_entry.id   AF-A0A4V1J248-F1
#
_cell.length_a   1.000
_cell.length_b   1.000
_cell.length_c   1.000
_cell.angle_alpha   90.00
_cell.angle_beta   90.00
_cell.angle_gamma   90.00
#
_symmetry.space_group_name_H-M   'P 1'
#
loop_
_entity.id
_entity.type
_entity.pdbx_description
1 polymer ?
#
loop_
_entity_poly.entity_id
_entity_poly.type
_entity_poly.pdbx_seq_one_letter_code
_entity_poly.pdbx_strand_id
1 'polypeptide(L)' 'ETNGYFSNKVLSRNHAELWYERGKVLIKDVKSSNGTFLNGKRLSGENMESPAFEVRDGDRVEFGVDFLGENNVGRCIRC' A
#
# COMPACT_ATOMS: atom_id res chain seq x y z
N GLU A 1 -15.81 -5.92 9.34
CA GLU A 1 -14.59 -5.62 8.56
C GLU A 1 -14.98 -4.64 7.47
N THR A 2 -14.31 -3.49 7.40
CA THR A 2 -14.61 -2.45 6.42
C THR A 2 -13.41 -2.34 5.49
N ASN A 3 -13.52 -2.84 4.27
CA ASN A 3 -12.46 -2.77 3.27
C ASN A 3 -12.45 -1.38 2.62
N GLY A 4 -11.27 -0.78 2.52
CA GLY A 4 -11.06 0.41 1.70
C GLY A 4 -10.98 0.01 0.22
N TYR A 5 -11.99 0.34 -0.57
CA TYR A 5 -11.99 0.09 -2.02
C TYR A 5 -11.60 1.36 -2.76
N PHE A 6 -10.58 1.25 -3.61
CA PHE A 6 -10.16 2.33 -4.49
C PHE A 6 -10.10 1.84 -5.93
N SER A 7 -10.91 2.42 -6.81
CA SER A 7 -10.90 2.13 -8.24
C SER A 7 -9.68 2.77 -8.91
N ASN A 8 -8.51 2.17 -8.69
CA ASN A 8 -7.25 2.71 -9.17
C ASN A 8 -6.44 1.66 -9.92
N LYS A 9 -6.06 1.97 -11.16
CA LYS A 9 -5.31 1.07 -12.05
C LYS A 9 -3.91 0.73 -11.51
N VAL A 10 -3.35 1.55 -10.63
CA VAL A 10 -2.02 1.30 -10.04
C VAL A 10 -2.10 0.40 -8.80
N LEU A 11 -3.29 -0.05 -8.39
CA LEU A 11 -3.48 -0.95 -7.27
C LEU A 11 -3.87 -2.36 -7.71
N SER A 12 -3.18 -3.37 -7.16
CA SER A 12 -3.64 -4.75 -7.15
C SER A 12 -4.97 -4.92 -6.41
N ARG A 13 -5.77 -5.93 -6.80
CA ARG A 13 -7.07 -6.25 -6.17
C ARG A 13 -6.96 -6.43 -4.65
N ASN A 14 -5.93 -7.15 -4.23
CA ASN A 14 -5.47 -7.22 -2.86
C ASN A 14 -4.09 -6.55 -2.85
N HIS A 15 -3.99 -5.38 -2.24
CA HIS A 15 -2.76 -4.58 -2.30
C HIS A 15 -1.99 -4.63 -0.99
N ALA A 16 -2.68 -4.28 0.09
CA ALA A 16 -2.15 -4.32 1.43
C ALA A 16 -3.27 -4.66 2.41
N GLU A 17 -2.88 -5.17 3.57
CA GLU A 17 -3.76 -5.35 4.70
C GLU A 17 -3.33 -4.42 5.83
N LEU A 18 -4.30 -3.73 6.43
CA LEU A 18 -4.13 -2.90 7.60
C LEU A 18 -5.01 -3.46 8.72
N TRP A 19 -4.44 -3.69 9.89
CA TRP A 19 -5.19 -4.16 11.05
C TRP A 19 -4.64 -3.57 12.33
N TYR A 20 -5.43 -3.64 13.40
CA TYR A 20 -5.02 -3.21 14.72
C TYR A 20 -4.86 -4.43 15.62
N GLU A 21 -3.68 -4.59 16.21
CA GLU A 21 -3.37 -5.69 17.11
C GLU A 21 -2.48 -5.19 18.27
N ARG A 22 -2.81 -5.60 19.50
CA ARG A 22 -2.00 -5.35 20.71
C ARG A 22 -1.59 -3.88 20.90
N GLY A 23 -2.50 -2.94 20.63
CA GLY A 23 -2.21 -1.52 20.81
C GLY A 23 -1.54 -0.84 19.61
N LYS A 24 -1.33 -1.56 18.51
CA LYS A 24 -0.54 -1.10 17.36
C LYS A 24 -1.32 -1.25 16.07
N VAL A 25 -1.21 -0.27 15.19
CA VAL A 25 -1.66 -0.39 13.80
C VAL A 25 -0.54 -1.07 13.02
N LEU A 26 -0.88 -2.13 12.30
CA LEU A 26 0.03 -2.91 11.49
C LEU A 26 -0.39 -2.84 10.03
N ILE A 27 0.60 -2.83 9.15
CA ILE A 27 0.44 -2.90 7.71
C ILE A 27 1.31 -4.00 7.13
N LYS A 28 0.81 -4.71 6.12
CA LYS A 28 1.63 -5.58 5.28
C LYS A 28 1.23 -5.44 3.81
N ASP A 29 2.22 -5.54 2.92
CA ASP A 29 1.99 -5.71 1.50
C ASP A 29 1.61 -7.17 1.21
N VAL A 30 0.56 -7.39 0.42
CA VAL A 30 0.06 -8.73 0.08
C VAL A 30 0.36 -9.09 -1.38
N LYS A 31 1.63 -8.99 -1.77
CA LYS A 31 2.13 -9.30 -3.12
C LYS A 31 1.58 -8.32 -4.16
N SER A 32 1.58 -7.04 -3.82
CA SER A 32 1.18 -6.00 -4.75
C SER A 32 2.19 -5.87 -5.90
N SER A 33 1.69 -5.49 -7.08
CA SER A 33 2.55 -5.35 -8.26
C SER A 33 3.42 -4.09 -8.18
N ASN A 34 2.82 -2.98 -7.76
CA ASN A 34 3.50 -1.68 -7.69
C ASN A 34 4.09 -1.37 -6.30
N GLY A 35 3.87 -2.24 -5.30
CA GLY A 35 4.42 -2.08 -3.96
C GLY A 35 3.60 -1.19 -3.03
N THR A 36 3.74 -1.46 -1.74
CA THR A 36 3.36 -0.59 -0.63
C THR A 36 4.61 0.07 -0.03
N PHE A 37 4.49 1.34 0.34
CA PHE A 37 5.58 2.14 0.90
C PHE A 37 5.16 2.74 2.23
N LEU A 38 6.08 2.75 3.20
CA LEU A 38 5.96 3.42 4.48
C LEU A 38 7.09 4.42 4.60
N ASN A 39 6.77 5.70 4.73
CA ASN A 39 7.74 6.81 4.77
C ASN A 39 8.73 6.79 3.59
N GLY A 40 8.23 6.47 2.38
CA GLY A 40 9.04 6.37 1.16
C GLY A 40 9.88 5.09 1.05
N LYS A 41 9.87 4.21 2.07
CA LYS A 41 10.54 2.91 2.03
C LYS A 41 9.57 1.82 1.61
N ARG A 42 9.93 1.06 0.58
CA ARG A 42 9.14 -0.07 0.11
C ARG A 42 9.15 -1.22 1.11
N LEU A 43 8.00 -1.84 1.36
CA LEU A 43 7.85 -2.89 2.37
C LEU A 43 8.35 -4.27 1.90
N SER A 44 8.21 -4.58 0.60
CA SER A 44 8.63 -5.84 -0.01
C SER A 44 9.10 -5.66 -1.46
N GLY A 45 9.67 -6.73 -2.04
CA GLY A 45 9.93 -6.81 -3.47
C GLY A 45 8.65 -6.88 -4.31
N GLU A 46 8.79 -6.78 -5.64
CA GLU A 46 7.64 -6.86 -6.55
C GLU A 46 6.93 -8.21 -6.43
N ASN A 47 5.60 -8.18 -6.28
CA ASN A 47 4.78 -9.37 -6.14
C ASN A 47 5.19 -10.28 -4.96
N MET A 48 5.85 -9.72 -3.94
CA MET A 48 6.23 -10.41 -2.71
C MET A 48 5.45 -9.90 -1.52
N GLU A 49 5.13 -10.81 -0.60
CA GLU A 49 4.48 -10.46 0.66
C GLU A 49 5.51 -9.83 1.61
N SER A 50 5.14 -8.76 2.30
CA SER A 50 5.99 -8.14 3.31
C SER A 50 5.73 -8.73 4.69
N PRO A 51 6.68 -8.65 5.63
CA PRO A 51 6.35 -8.78 7.05
C PRO A 51 5.40 -7.64 7.47
N ALA A 52 4.80 -7.79 8.66
CA ALA A 52 4.00 -6.73 9.27
C ALA A 52 4.89 -5.59 9.77
N PHE A 53 4.55 -4.35 9.43
CA PHE A 53 5.20 -3.13 9.89
C PHE A 53 4.23 -2.34 10.78
N GLU A 54 4.76 -1.75 11.85
CA GLU A 54 4.01 -0.83 12.70
C GLU A 54 3.85 0.52 12.01
N VAL A 55 2.62 1.01 11.93
CA VAL A 55 2.27 2.36 11.46
C VAL A 55 1.94 3.21 12.67
N ARG A 56 2.53 4.40 12.73
CA ARG A 56 2.31 5.38 13.80
C ARG A 56 1.64 6.62 13.25
N ASP A 57 1.10 7.41 14.16
CA ASP A 57 0.59 8.73 13.81
C ASP A 57 1.72 9.58 13.20
N GLY A 58 1.42 10.21 12.06
CA GLY A 58 2.39 10.96 11.25
C GLY A 58 3.19 10.15 10.24
N ASP A 59 3.10 8.82 10.24
CA ASP A 59 3.69 8.01 9.17
C ASP A 59 2.89 8.15 7.88
N ARG A 60 3.62 8.27 6.76
CA ARG A 60 3.03 8.33 5.42
C ARG A 60 2.99 6.96 4.80
N VAL A 61 1.81 6.49 4.43
CA VAL A 61 1.60 5.21 3.75
C VAL A 61 1.25 5.48 2.29
N GLU A 62 1.96 4.82 1.37
CA GLU A 62 1.67 4.92 -0.06
C GLU A 62 1.40 3.56 -0.68
N PHE A 63 0.38 3.49 -1.53
CA PHE A 63 0.01 2.27 -2.26
C PHE A 63 0.18 2.49 -3.76
N GLY A 64 1.02 1.67 -4.37
CA GLY A 64 1.41 1.76 -5.77
C GLY A 64 2.33 2.94 -6.08
N VAL A 65 2.51 3.21 -7.37
CA VAL A 65 3.35 4.30 -7.88
C VAL A 65 2.54 5.18 -8.84
N ASP A 66 2.99 6.42 -9.03
CA ASP A 66 2.44 7.27 -10.07
C ASP A 66 2.84 6.70 -11.45
N PHE A 67 1.87 6.58 -12.36
CA PHE A 67 2.06 6.10 -13.73
C PHE A 67 1.56 7.16 -14.71
N LEU A 68 2.42 7.55 -15.65
CA LEU A 68 2.10 8.45 -16.75
C LEU A 68 2.19 7.66 -18.07
N GLY A 69 1.04 7.24 -18.59
CA GLY A 69 0.93 6.73 -19.96
C GLY A 69 0.35 7.80 -20.89
N GLU A 70 0.59 7.69 -22.19
CA GLU A 70 0.20 8.67 -23.21
C GLU A 70 -1.29 9.11 -23.13
N ASN A 71 -2.18 8.22 -22.66
CA ASN A 71 -3.62 8.50 -22.49
C ASN A 71 -4.18 8.03 -21.12
N ASN A 72 -3.33 7.66 -20.17
CA ASN A 72 -3.78 7.15 -18.86
C ASN A 72 -2.85 7.63 -17.76
N VAL A 73 -3.39 8.42 -16.83
CA VAL A 73 -2.70 8.82 -15.60
C VAL A 73 -3.22 7.98 -14.45
N GLY A 74 -2.33 7.24 -13.81
CA GLY A 74 -2.58 6.60 -12.52
C GLY A 74 -1.80 7.33 -11.44
N ARG A 75 -2.40 7.58 -10.28
CA ARG A 75 -1.69 8.16 -9.14
C ARG A 75 -1.67 7.18 -7.98
N CYS A 76 -0.58 7.10 -7.22
CA CYS A 76 -0.58 6.30 -6.01
C CYS A 76 -1.56 6.88 -4.98
N ILE A 77 -2.02 6.02 -4.06
CA ILE A 77 -2.84 6.46 -2.93
C ILE A 77 -1.92 6.75 -1.78
N ARG A 78 -2.11 7.89 -1.11
CA ARG A 78 -1.29 8.35 0.01
C ARG A 78 -2.20 8.63 1.19
N CYS A 79 -1.88 8.05 2.34
CA CYS A 79 -2.55 8.24 3.62
C CYS A 79 -1.58 8.81 4.64
#